data_AF-A0A1I3I678-F1
#
_entry.id   AF-A0A1I3I678-F1
#
_cell.length_a   1.000
_cell.length_b   1.000
_cell.length_c   1.000
_cell.angle_alpha   90.00
_cell.angle_beta   90.00
_cell.angle_gamma   90.00
#
_symmetry.space_group_name_H-M   'P 1'
#
loop_
_entity.id
_entity.type
_entity.pdbx_description
1 polymer ?
#
loop_
_entity_poly.entity_id
_entity_poly.type
_entity_poly.pdbx_seq_one_letter_code
_entity_poly.pdbx_strand_id
1 'polypeptide(L)'
;MYEVKKDIVGPYIKKLIADKEISQREFCRRYLNLNGFDCTEEDVRKMANRLSQIIKGKKSIQVFDLPAFTEILGVSCEELISGGTVFSSSSSHVTNYDVALSNDPDVWEKHIQREDKLILNPDEYGKTILDYAFEYKNYAFLKYMMNHDYIWFVDNSGWQDKGYTYGGGTNIKRREIGSVDYSVPMQIQYEDYIRTNMIALAIENEDFEVLDGLCARENPLMHNANYSVGLTREEKYRNENMIDALVNASPKMLEYFSRDFKVKNINKCNNTFIYPYLGEVIDKMIQAKKIESAKVVLEKAAEHNKKVYETISSMVEQTLEVWISSCSYTPDEKMIEEQRSNITGYIFTSEITDMISFVYNQPKEEIMTNLIQVKKSCKELADLINSTNDYYKKTLALKGDS
;
A
#
# COMPACT_ATOMS: atom_id res chain seq x y z
N MET A 1 34.16 -19.95 4.76
CA MET A 1 35.13 -18.93 4.29
C MET A 1 35.78 -19.49 3.04
N TYR A 2 35.58 -18.89 1.87
CA TYR A 2 36.12 -19.39 0.60
C TYR A 2 37.65 -19.28 0.58
N GLU A 3 38.34 -20.36 0.23
CA GLU A 3 39.80 -20.38 0.09
C GLU A 3 40.16 -19.83 -1.31
N VAL A 4 40.71 -18.61 -1.37
CA VAL A 4 41.03 -17.94 -2.63
C VAL A 4 42.24 -18.60 -3.29
N LYS A 5 41.98 -19.43 -4.31
CA LYS A 5 42.99 -20.11 -5.11
C LYS A 5 43.66 -19.14 -6.08
N LYS A 6 44.85 -18.66 -5.71
CA LYS A 6 45.62 -17.65 -6.49
C LYS A 6 46.00 -18.13 -7.89
N ASP A 7 46.08 -19.43 -8.07
CA ASP A 7 46.39 -20.15 -9.30
C ASP A 7 45.27 -20.09 -10.36
N ILE A 8 44.01 -19.86 -9.95
CA ILE A 8 42.88 -19.73 -10.89
C ILE A 8 42.48 -18.28 -11.15
N VAL A 9 42.59 -17.39 -10.15
CA VAL A 9 42.17 -15.98 -10.25
C VAL A 9 43.03 -15.17 -11.21
N GLY A 10 44.36 -15.34 -11.17
CA GLY A 10 45.29 -14.61 -12.03
C GLY A 10 45.06 -14.84 -13.54
N PRO A 11 44.99 -16.11 -13.99
CA PRO A 11 44.62 -16.45 -15.37
C PRO A 11 43.23 -15.92 -15.77
N TYR A 12 42.27 -15.96 -14.84
CA TYR A 12 40.91 -15.46 -15.10
C TYR A 12 40.88 -13.95 -15.38
N ILE A 13 41.56 -13.14 -14.55
CA ILE A 13 41.70 -11.69 -14.81
C ILE A 13 42.32 -11.43 -16.18
N LYS A 14 43.36 -12.19 -16.55
CA LYS A 14 44.02 -12.03 -17.85
C LYS A 14 43.05 -12.29 -19.00
N LYS A 15 42.18 -13.30 -18.85
CA LYS A 15 41.11 -13.60 -19.81
C LYS A 15 40.12 -12.43 -19.91
N LEU A 16 39.59 -11.96 -18.78
CA LEU A 16 38.62 -10.85 -18.76
C LEU A 16 39.15 -9.55 -19.37
N ILE A 17 40.43 -9.22 -19.13
CA ILE A 17 41.09 -8.06 -19.76
C ILE A 17 41.12 -8.22 -21.29
N ALA A 18 41.44 -9.42 -21.78
CA ALA A 18 41.45 -9.71 -23.20
C ALA A 18 40.04 -9.69 -23.81
N ASP A 19 39.05 -10.25 -23.11
CA ASP A 19 37.64 -10.29 -23.53
C ASP A 19 37.03 -8.87 -23.64
N LYS A 20 37.52 -7.92 -22.84
CA LYS A 20 37.16 -6.49 -22.96
C LYS A 20 37.93 -5.71 -24.02
N GLU A 21 38.80 -6.39 -24.79
CA GLU A 21 39.63 -5.78 -25.84
C GLU A 21 40.50 -4.61 -25.34
N ILE A 22 40.86 -4.60 -24.05
CA ILE A 22 41.74 -3.59 -23.46
C ILE A 22 43.13 -4.17 -23.16
N SER A 23 44.17 -3.34 -23.32
CA SER A 23 45.52 -3.73 -22.91
C SER A 23 45.65 -3.73 -21.37
N GLN A 24 46.59 -4.51 -20.83
CA GLN A 24 46.90 -4.46 -19.38
C GLN A 24 47.30 -3.05 -18.93
N ARG A 25 47.95 -2.29 -19.81
CA ARG A 25 48.34 -0.91 -19.54
C ARG A 25 47.14 0.02 -19.46
N GLU A 26 46.16 -0.20 -20.34
CA GLU A 26 44.88 0.53 -20.33
C GLU A 26 44.05 0.19 -19.09
N PHE A 27 44.00 -1.09 -18.71
CA PHE A 27 43.41 -1.51 -17.44
C PHE A 27 44.03 -0.77 -16.25
N CYS A 28 45.37 -0.67 -16.20
CA CYS A 28 46.06 0.06 -15.12
C CYS A 28 45.71 1.55 -15.09
N ARG A 29 45.55 2.22 -16.24
CA ARG A 29 45.12 3.63 -16.29
C ARG A 29 43.70 3.81 -15.76
N ARG A 30 42.77 2.94 -16.17
CA ARG A 30 41.39 2.96 -15.65
C ARG A 30 41.34 2.72 -14.15
N TYR A 31 42.15 1.80 -13.64
CA TYR A 31 42.29 1.55 -12.21
C TYR A 31 42.79 2.78 -11.44
N LEU A 32 43.84 3.44 -11.92
CA LEU A 32 44.39 4.63 -11.26
C LEU A 32 43.38 5.79 -11.27
N ASN A 33 42.71 6.03 -12.40
CA ASN A 33 41.66 7.05 -12.52
C ASN A 33 40.49 6.79 -11.56
N LEU A 34 39.96 5.56 -11.50
CA LEU A 34 38.82 5.22 -10.63
C LEU A 34 39.11 5.42 -9.14
N ASN A 35 40.38 5.28 -8.74
CA ASN A 35 40.79 5.46 -7.35
C ASN A 35 41.35 6.86 -7.05
N GLY A 36 41.27 7.80 -8.00
CA GLY A 36 41.75 9.17 -7.82
C GLY A 36 43.28 9.29 -7.68
N PHE A 37 44.04 8.32 -8.20
CA PHE A 37 45.50 8.37 -8.20
C PHE A 37 46.03 9.10 -9.44
N ASP A 38 47.25 9.63 -9.32
CA ASP A 38 47.97 10.21 -10.45
C ASP A 38 48.21 9.15 -11.55
N CYS A 39 47.95 9.55 -12.79
CA CYS A 39 48.15 8.71 -13.98
C CYS A 39 49.50 8.99 -14.67
N THR A 40 50.57 9.20 -13.89
CA THR A 40 51.91 9.36 -14.47
C THR A 40 52.41 8.04 -15.06
N GLU A 41 53.38 8.13 -15.97
CA GLU A 41 54.03 6.97 -16.57
C GLU A 41 54.72 6.05 -15.53
N GLU A 42 55.18 6.61 -14.40
CA GLU A 42 55.77 5.85 -13.32
C GLU A 42 54.70 5.05 -12.53
N ASP A 43 53.54 5.66 -12.28
CA ASP A 43 52.44 5.04 -11.54
C ASP A 43 51.77 3.92 -12.35
N VAL A 44 51.58 4.15 -13.66
CA VAL A 44 51.13 3.12 -14.59
C VAL A 44 52.12 1.94 -14.61
N ARG A 45 53.44 2.20 -14.57
CA ARG A 45 54.46 1.14 -14.52
C ARG A 45 54.42 0.37 -13.19
N LYS A 46 54.24 1.06 -12.06
CA LYS A 46 54.10 0.41 -10.74
C LYS A 46 52.87 -0.49 -10.68
N MET A 47 51.72 0.00 -11.16
CA MET A 47 50.48 -0.77 -11.19
C MET A 47 50.56 -1.93 -12.19
N ALA A 48 51.17 -1.74 -13.36
CA ALA A 48 51.37 -2.82 -14.34
C ALA A 48 52.27 -3.94 -13.78
N ASN A 49 53.33 -3.59 -13.03
CA ASN A 49 54.15 -4.57 -12.35
C ASN A 49 53.35 -5.37 -11.31
N ARG A 50 52.51 -4.69 -10.51
CA ARG A 50 51.63 -5.34 -9.53
C ARG A 50 50.62 -6.26 -10.22
N LEU A 51 49.93 -5.80 -11.26
CA LEU A 51 48.98 -6.57 -12.06
C LEU A 51 49.65 -7.82 -12.66
N SER A 52 50.88 -7.70 -13.18
CA SER A 52 51.65 -8.84 -13.69
C SER A 52 51.92 -9.91 -12.62
N GLN A 53 52.19 -9.50 -11.37
CA GLN A 53 52.36 -10.44 -10.26
C GLN A 53 51.04 -11.11 -9.86
N ILE A 54 49.91 -10.40 -9.94
CA ILE A 54 48.57 -10.95 -9.69
C ILE A 54 48.22 -11.98 -10.76
N ILE A 55 48.39 -11.64 -12.04
CA ILE A 55 48.11 -12.53 -13.18
C ILE A 55 48.95 -13.83 -13.10
N LYS A 56 50.19 -13.75 -12.62
CA LYS A 56 51.09 -14.89 -12.43
C LYS A 56 50.80 -15.69 -11.15
N GLY A 57 49.78 -15.33 -10.36
CA GLY A 57 49.45 -15.98 -9.09
C GLY A 57 50.46 -15.73 -7.96
N LYS A 58 51.43 -14.83 -8.14
CA LYS A 58 52.47 -14.50 -7.14
C LYS A 58 51.94 -13.57 -6.04
N LYS A 59 50.92 -12.77 -6.34
CA LYS A 59 50.21 -11.92 -5.38
C LYS A 59 48.70 -12.16 -5.48
N SER A 60 47.98 -12.08 -4.37
CA SER A 60 46.52 -12.02 -4.37
C SER A 60 46.04 -10.59 -4.63
N ILE A 61 44.85 -10.48 -5.21
CA ILE A 61 44.06 -9.24 -5.21
C ILE A 61 43.81 -8.85 -3.75
N GLN A 62 43.97 -7.58 -3.41
CA GLN A 62 43.63 -7.09 -2.07
C GLN A 62 42.16 -6.70 -2.04
N VAL A 63 41.52 -6.79 -0.87
CA VAL A 63 40.09 -6.49 -0.72
C VAL A 63 39.75 -5.08 -1.20
N PHE A 64 40.63 -4.10 -0.93
CA PHE A 64 40.43 -2.72 -1.38
C PHE A 64 40.55 -2.53 -2.90
N ASP A 65 41.17 -3.46 -3.62
CA ASP A 65 41.25 -3.39 -5.10
C ASP A 65 39.97 -3.91 -5.76
N LEU A 66 39.19 -4.74 -5.05
CA LEU A 66 38.06 -5.48 -5.62
C LEU A 66 37.08 -4.55 -6.32
N PRO A 67 36.59 -3.44 -5.73
CA PRO A 67 35.60 -2.58 -6.38
C PRO A 67 36.08 -2.04 -7.74
N ALA A 68 37.33 -1.61 -7.83
CA ALA A 68 37.89 -1.09 -9.08
C ALA A 68 38.10 -2.20 -10.11
N PHE A 69 38.52 -3.39 -9.68
CA PHE A 69 38.67 -4.54 -10.58
C PHE A 69 37.32 -5.02 -11.12
N THR A 70 36.31 -5.14 -10.26
CA THR A 70 34.96 -5.57 -10.64
C THR A 70 34.31 -4.57 -11.58
N GLU A 71 34.48 -3.27 -11.33
CA GLU A 71 33.96 -2.19 -12.19
C GLU A 71 34.59 -2.23 -13.60
N ILE A 72 35.93 -2.28 -13.69
CA ILE A 72 36.62 -2.27 -14.99
C ILE A 72 36.34 -3.55 -15.77
N LEU A 73 36.32 -4.71 -15.08
CA LEU A 73 36.15 -6.02 -15.69
C LEU A 73 34.69 -6.42 -15.89
N GLY A 74 33.74 -5.69 -15.28
CA GLY A 74 32.32 -6.02 -15.32
C GLY A 74 32.04 -7.43 -14.82
N VAL A 75 32.75 -7.87 -13.79
CA VAL A 75 32.60 -9.16 -13.07
C VAL A 75 32.42 -8.91 -11.58
N SER A 76 31.81 -9.83 -10.84
CA SER A 76 31.45 -9.57 -9.44
C SER A 76 32.63 -9.88 -8.53
N CYS A 77 32.52 -9.54 -7.25
CA CYS A 77 33.52 -9.94 -6.27
C CYS A 77 33.63 -11.47 -6.20
N GLU A 78 32.52 -12.20 -6.16
CA GLU A 78 32.54 -13.66 -6.02
C GLU A 78 33.02 -14.35 -7.30
N GLU A 79 32.68 -13.82 -8.49
CA GLU A 79 33.16 -14.33 -9.77
C GLU A 79 34.67 -14.11 -9.91
N LEU A 80 35.14 -12.92 -9.57
CA LEU A 80 36.56 -12.58 -9.62
C LEU A 80 37.38 -13.44 -8.65
N ILE A 81 36.89 -13.62 -7.41
CA ILE A 81 37.59 -14.36 -6.35
C ILE A 81 37.53 -15.88 -6.59
N SER A 82 36.49 -16.37 -7.26
CA SER A 82 36.33 -17.78 -7.62
C SER A 82 37.02 -18.16 -8.93
N GLY A 83 37.62 -17.20 -9.64
CA GLY A 83 38.25 -17.43 -10.95
C GLY A 83 37.23 -17.84 -12.03
N GLY A 84 36.01 -17.31 -11.97
CA GLY A 84 34.94 -17.60 -12.92
C GLY A 84 34.20 -18.92 -12.67
N THR A 85 34.37 -19.54 -11.50
CA THR A 85 33.67 -20.80 -11.15
C THR A 85 32.33 -20.55 -10.46
N VAL A 86 32.19 -19.42 -9.78
CA VAL A 86 30.94 -18.94 -9.19
C VAL A 86 30.56 -17.66 -9.93
N PHE A 87 29.56 -17.75 -10.80
CA PHE A 87 28.99 -16.57 -11.42
C PHE A 87 28.02 -15.94 -10.42
N SER A 88 28.40 -14.82 -9.83
CA SER A 88 27.43 -13.83 -9.37
C SER A 88 27.49 -12.67 -10.35
N SER A 89 26.32 -12.16 -10.74
CA SER A 89 26.18 -11.08 -11.74
C SER A 89 27.02 -9.86 -11.39
N SER A 90 27.35 -9.01 -12.37
CA SER A 90 28.34 -7.95 -12.22
C SER A 90 28.19 -6.78 -13.18
N SER A 91 28.27 -5.56 -12.63
CA SER A 91 27.95 -4.24 -13.23
C SER A 91 26.67 -4.13 -14.10
N SER A 92 25.91 -5.22 -14.22
CA SER A 92 24.51 -5.37 -14.63
C SER A 92 23.57 -5.54 -13.43
N HIS A 93 24.01 -5.08 -12.25
CA HIS A 93 23.33 -5.17 -10.96
C HIS A 93 22.19 -4.15 -10.82
N VAL A 94 21.30 -4.09 -11.80
CA VAL A 94 20.04 -3.36 -11.62
C VAL A 94 19.25 -4.11 -10.55
N THR A 95 19.21 -3.54 -9.35
CA THR A 95 18.51 -4.10 -8.20
C THR A 95 17.06 -3.62 -8.16
N ASN A 96 16.25 -4.18 -7.26
CA ASN A 96 14.93 -3.65 -7.00
C ASN A 96 14.99 -2.17 -6.55
N TYR A 97 16.00 -1.80 -5.75
CA TYR A 97 16.24 -0.43 -5.34
C TYR A 97 16.43 0.52 -6.54
N ASP A 98 17.33 0.17 -7.47
CA ASP A 98 17.67 1.02 -8.60
C ASP A 98 16.48 1.25 -9.54
N VAL A 99 15.69 0.21 -9.76
CA VAL A 99 14.51 0.24 -10.64
C VAL A 99 13.41 1.09 -10.02
N ALA A 100 13.18 0.93 -8.71
CA ALA A 100 12.21 1.73 -7.98
C ALA A 100 12.58 3.22 -7.93
N LEU A 101 13.85 3.59 -8.03
CA LEU A 101 14.30 4.98 -8.11
C LEU A 101 14.26 5.54 -9.54
N SER A 102 14.31 4.66 -10.54
CA SER A 102 14.33 5.05 -11.96
C SER A 102 13.02 5.65 -12.43
N ASN A 103 13.10 6.64 -13.33
CA ASN A 103 11.96 7.19 -14.07
C ASN A 103 11.96 6.77 -15.55
N ASP A 104 12.77 5.77 -15.91
CA ASP A 104 12.95 5.30 -17.27
C ASP A 104 12.17 3.99 -17.51
N PRO A 105 11.10 4.01 -18.35
CA PRO A 105 10.35 2.81 -18.70
C PRO A 105 11.19 1.69 -19.32
N ASP A 106 12.28 2.01 -20.03
CA ASP A 106 13.16 1.00 -20.62
C ASP A 106 13.91 0.23 -19.52
N VAL A 107 14.25 0.89 -18.41
CA VAL A 107 14.86 0.24 -17.24
C VAL A 107 13.84 -0.67 -16.56
N TRP A 108 12.60 -0.21 -16.41
CA TRP A 108 11.53 -1.01 -15.82
C TRP A 108 11.25 -2.27 -16.64
N GLU A 109 11.09 -2.12 -17.96
CA GLU A 109 10.79 -3.24 -18.86
C GLU A 109 11.93 -4.26 -18.88
N LYS A 110 13.18 -3.80 -19.00
CA LYS A 110 14.35 -4.69 -18.91
C LYS A 110 14.38 -5.47 -17.60
N HIS A 111 13.99 -4.86 -16.48
CA HIS A 111 13.95 -5.52 -15.18
C HIS A 111 12.84 -6.57 -15.07
N ILE A 112 11.64 -6.25 -15.56
CA ILE A 112 10.48 -7.16 -15.58
C ILE A 112 10.79 -8.43 -16.40
N GLN A 113 11.49 -8.25 -17.53
CA GLN A 113 11.81 -9.34 -18.46
C GLN A 113 13.00 -10.20 -18.04
N ARG A 114 13.76 -9.83 -16.99
CA ARG A 114 14.93 -10.61 -16.54
C ARG A 114 14.59 -12.08 -16.31
N GLU A 115 15.50 -12.97 -16.68
CA GLU A 115 15.33 -14.41 -16.52
C GLU A 115 15.36 -14.84 -15.04
N ASP A 116 16.11 -14.13 -14.21
CA ASP A 116 16.26 -14.42 -12.77
C ASP A 116 15.07 -13.99 -11.90
N LYS A 117 14.10 -13.26 -12.47
CA LYS A 117 12.86 -12.82 -11.81
C LYS A 117 13.08 -12.15 -10.45
N LEU A 118 14.13 -11.33 -10.34
CA LEU A 118 14.37 -10.51 -9.14
C LEU A 118 13.18 -9.62 -8.77
N ILE A 119 12.43 -9.14 -9.77
CA ILE A 119 11.23 -8.33 -9.55
C ILE A 119 10.16 -9.02 -8.70
N LEU A 120 10.13 -10.37 -8.66
CA LEU A 120 9.14 -11.13 -7.89
C LEU A 120 9.57 -11.39 -6.44
N ASN A 121 10.80 -11.04 -6.08
CA ASN A 121 11.47 -11.49 -4.87
C ASN A 121 12.09 -10.34 -4.07
N PRO A 122 12.22 -10.50 -2.75
CA PRO A 122 12.95 -9.55 -1.94
C PRO A 122 14.45 -9.63 -2.20
N ASP A 123 15.14 -8.53 -1.95
CA ASP A 123 16.61 -8.48 -1.91
C ASP A 123 17.16 -8.90 -0.54
N GLU A 124 18.47 -8.68 -0.32
CA GLU A 124 19.16 -9.00 0.93
C GLU A 124 18.64 -8.24 2.17
N TYR A 125 17.90 -7.15 1.97
CA TYR A 125 17.26 -6.39 3.05
C TYR A 125 15.84 -6.88 3.35
N GLY A 126 15.38 -7.91 2.64
CA GLY A 126 14.02 -8.42 2.77
C GLY A 126 12.98 -7.53 2.08
N LYS A 127 13.40 -6.58 1.23
CA LYS A 127 12.50 -5.64 0.54
C LYS A 127 12.30 -6.03 -0.91
N THR A 128 11.05 -5.97 -1.34
CA THR A 128 10.64 -6.16 -2.74
C THR A 128 10.75 -4.86 -3.54
N ILE A 129 10.59 -4.96 -4.85
CA ILE A 129 10.45 -3.80 -5.73
C ILE A 129 9.30 -2.87 -5.32
N LEU A 130 8.19 -3.42 -4.79
CA LEU A 130 7.04 -2.63 -4.38
C LEU A 130 7.34 -1.81 -3.12
N ASP A 131 8.06 -2.40 -2.17
CA ASP A 131 8.46 -1.70 -0.94
C ASP A 131 9.27 -0.46 -1.27
N TYR A 132 10.27 -0.60 -2.14
CA TYR A 132 11.07 0.54 -2.61
C TYR A 132 10.26 1.54 -3.44
N ALA A 133 9.39 1.07 -4.32
CA ALA A 133 8.57 1.96 -5.15
C ALA A 133 7.63 2.82 -4.30
N PHE A 134 7.05 2.28 -3.22
CA PHE A 134 6.28 3.05 -2.27
C PHE A 134 7.15 3.98 -1.40
N GLU A 135 8.32 3.51 -0.94
CA GLU A 135 9.27 4.33 -0.17
C GLU A 135 9.73 5.57 -0.96
N TYR A 136 10.03 5.41 -2.26
CA TYR A 136 10.42 6.51 -3.13
C TYR A 136 9.24 7.25 -3.75
N LYS A 137 8.01 6.85 -3.44
CA LYS A 137 6.79 7.40 -4.03
C LYS A 137 6.84 7.41 -5.58
N ASN A 138 7.42 6.38 -6.18
CA ASN A 138 7.54 6.27 -7.65
C ASN A 138 6.20 5.83 -8.26
N TYR A 139 5.26 6.78 -8.28
CA TYR A 139 3.93 6.58 -8.80
C TYR A 139 3.93 6.25 -10.30
N ALA A 140 4.85 6.82 -11.07
CA ALA A 140 4.97 6.57 -12.51
C ALA A 140 5.27 5.10 -12.80
N PHE A 141 6.21 4.50 -12.06
CA PHE A 141 6.53 3.07 -12.18
C PHE A 141 5.35 2.19 -11.77
N LEU A 142 4.72 2.45 -10.61
CA LEU A 142 3.58 1.66 -10.14
C LEU A 142 2.40 1.73 -11.10
N LYS A 143 2.09 2.92 -11.61
CA LYS A 143 1.05 3.14 -12.63
C LYS A 143 1.42 2.46 -13.96
N TYR A 144 2.68 2.49 -14.36
CA TYR A 144 3.16 1.75 -15.53
C TYR A 144 2.90 0.25 -15.38
N MET A 145 3.22 -0.32 -14.21
CA MET A 145 3.00 -1.74 -13.91
C MET A 145 1.51 -2.11 -13.95
N MET A 146 0.63 -1.24 -13.47
CA MET A 146 -0.83 -1.43 -13.56
C MET A 146 -1.35 -1.33 -14.99
N ASN A 147 -0.95 -0.29 -15.73
CA ASN A 147 -1.44 -0.03 -17.08
C ASN A 147 -1.03 -1.09 -18.10
N HIS A 148 0.05 -1.84 -17.84
CA HIS A 148 0.52 -2.94 -18.67
C HIS A 148 0.07 -4.31 -18.13
N ASP A 149 -0.86 -4.34 -17.17
CA ASP A 149 -1.38 -5.55 -16.53
C ASP A 149 -0.30 -6.44 -15.90
N TYR A 150 0.88 -5.87 -15.58
CA TYR A 150 1.92 -6.61 -14.87
C TYR A 150 1.50 -6.89 -13.43
N ILE A 151 0.78 -5.96 -12.80
CA ILE A 151 0.19 -6.12 -11.47
C ILE A 151 -1.21 -5.49 -11.42
N TRP A 152 -2.05 -5.97 -10.52
CA TRP A 152 -3.32 -5.33 -10.16
C TRP A 152 -3.58 -5.51 -8.67
N PHE A 153 -4.13 -4.48 -8.03
CA PHE A 153 -4.39 -4.44 -6.58
C PHE A 153 -5.86 -4.66 -6.20
N VAL A 154 -6.72 -4.86 -7.20
CA VAL A 154 -8.14 -5.21 -7.03
C VAL A 154 -8.47 -6.26 -8.07
N ASP A 155 -8.92 -7.43 -7.62
CA ASP A 155 -9.44 -8.45 -8.51
C ASP A 155 -10.97 -8.34 -8.58
N ASN A 156 -11.50 -8.04 -9.77
CA ASN A 156 -12.93 -7.82 -10.02
C ASN A 156 -13.71 -9.08 -10.43
N SER A 157 -13.05 -10.24 -10.55
CA SER A 157 -13.65 -11.49 -11.08
C SER A 157 -14.76 -12.14 -10.23
N GLY A 158 -15.14 -11.51 -9.11
CA GLY A 158 -16.14 -12.02 -8.18
C GLY A 158 -15.59 -11.97 -6.75
N TRP A 159 -16.34 -11.34 -5.86
CA TRP A 159 -16.00 -11.16 -4.46
C TRP A 159 -16.14 -12.44 -3.62
N GLN A 160 -16.69 -13.51 -4.21
CA GLN A 160 -17.29 -14.64 -3.48
C GLN A 160 -16.30 -15.48 -2.64
N ASP A 161 -14.99 -15.34 -2.80
CA ASP A 161 -13.97 -16.08 -2.01
C ASP A 161 -12.78 -15.22 -1.54
N LYS A 162 -12.87 -13.88 -1.60
CA LYS A 162 -11.72 -12.97 -1.41
C LYS A 162 -11.35 -12.62 0.03
N GLY A 163 -12.02 -13.24 1.00
CA GLY A 163 -11.65 -13.12 2.42
C GLY A 163 -11.63 -11.66 2.90
N TYR A 164 -10.46 -11.18 3.30
CA TYR A 164 -10.26 -9.89 4.00
C TYR A 164 -9.57 -8.81 3.14
N THR A 165 -9.39 -9.01 1.84
CA THR A 165 -8.76 -8.02 0.93
C THR A 165 -9.56 -7.95 -0.36
N TYR A 166 -9.29 -6.95 -1.21
CA TYR A 166 -9.83 -6.93 -2.59
C TYR A 166 -9.13 -7.94 -3.52
N GLY A 167 -8.19 -8.73 -2.97
CA GLY A 167 -7.26 -9.53 -3.75
C GLY A 167 -6.37 -8.68 -4.63
N GLY A 168 -5.64 -9.34 -5.49
CA GLY A 168 -4.75 -8.73 -6.46
C GLY A 168 -3.84 -9.81 -7.03
N GLY A 169 -3.04 -9.46 -8.01
CA GLY A 169 -2.15 -10.44 -8.62
C GLY A 169 -1.15 -9.81 -9.57
N THR A 170 -0.48 -10.69 -10.29
CA THR A 170 0.52 -10.32 -11.28
C THR A 170 0.50 -11.31 -12.44
N ASN A 171 0.73 -10.80 -13.65
CA ASN A 171 0.94 -11.60 -14.86
C ASN A 171 2.44 -11.85 -15.14
N ILE A 172 3.34 -11.40 -14.27
CA ILE A 172 4.78 -11.63 -14.43
C ILE A 172 5.04 -13.13 -14.25
N LYS A 173 5.51 -13.77 -15.32
CA LYS A 173 5.77 -15.20 -15.37
C LYS A 173 6.85 -15.61 -14.35
N ARG A 174 6.51 -16.57 -13.49
CA ARG A 174 7.45 -17.22 -12.58
C ARG A 174 8.43 -18.14 -13.31
N ARG A 175 9.57 -18.41 -12.68
CA ARG A 175 10.49 -19.50 -13.05
C ARG A 175 9.86 -20.86 -12.74
N GLU A 176 10.54 -21.93 -13.13
CA GLU A 176 10.08 -23.30 -12.92
C GLU A 176 9.74 -23.60 -11.46
N ILE A 177 8.78 -24.52 -11.28
CA ILE A 177 8.27 -24.96 -9.98
C ILE A 177 9.45 -25.40 -9.09
N GLY A 178 9.54 -24.81 -7.90
CA GLY A 178 10.66 -24.99 -6.97
C GLY A 178 11.48 -23.73 -6.74
N SER A 179 11.38 -22.73 -7.62
CA SER A 179 11.97 -21.40 -7.42
C SER A 179 11.12 -20.58 -6.45
N VAL A 180 11.76 -19.79 -5.57
CA VAL A 180 11.08 -18.80 -4.75
C VAL A 180 10.76 -17.61 -5.66
N ASP A 181 9.49 -17.48 -6.08
CA ASP A 181 8.93 -16.37 -6.90
C ASP A 181 7.53 -15.97 -6.38
N TYR A 182 7.32 -16.12 -5.07
CA TYR A 182 6.00 -15.97 -4.44
C TYR A 182 5.83 -14.66 -3.69
N SER A 183 6.91 -13.91 -3.40
CA SER A 183 6.86 -12.78 -2.48
C SER A 183 5.96 -11.64 -2.97
N VAL A 184 6.25 -11.03 -4.13
CA VAL A 184 5.38 -9.98 -4.70
C VAL A 184 3.94 -10.47 -4.95
N PRO A 185 3.71 -11.66 -5.55
CA PRO A 185 2.36 -12.19 -5.70
C PRO A 185 1.60 -12.34 -4.37
N MET A 186 2.24 -12.85 -3.31
CA MET A 186 1.61 -13.00 -1.99
C MET A 186 1.36 -11.65 -1.34
N GLN A 187 2.32 -10.72 -1.46
CA GLN A 187 2.22 -9.34 -0.97
C GLN A 187 0.98 -8.66 -1.56
N ILE A 188 0.85 -8.67 -2.88
CA ILE A 188 -0.30 -8.08 -3.59
C ILE A 188 -1.61 -8.78 -3.22
N GLN A 189 -1.60 -10.12 -3.09
CA GLN A 189 -2.82 -10.88 -2.86
C GLN A 189 -3.38 -10.70 -1.44
N TYR A 190 -2.51 -10.68 -0.43
CA TYR A 190 -2.91 -10.79 0.98
C TYR A 190 -2.69 -9.52 1.80
N GLU A 191 -1.94 -8.53 1.31
CA GLU A 191 -1.60 -7.32 2.05
C GLU A 191 -2.32 -6.08 1.49
N ASP A 192 -3.49 -5.75 2.05
CA ASP A 192 -4.30 -4.59 1.61
C ASP A 192 -3.57 -3.24 1.79
N TYR A 193 -2.48 -3.19 2.59
CA TYR A 193 -1.67 -1.98 2.70
C TYR A 193 -1.04 -1.59 1.35
N ILE A 194 -0.78 -2.55 0.46
CA ILE A 194 -0.22 -2.29 -0.88
C ILE A 194 -1.23 -1.48 -1.70
N ARG A 195 -2.49 -1.91 -1.73
CA ARG A 195 -3.58 -1.19 -2.40
C ARG A 195 -3.76 0.21 -1.82
N THR A 196 -3.80 0.32 -0.49
CA THR A 196 -4.02 1.62 0.18
C THR A 196 -2.83 2.57 0.07
N ASN A 197 -1.58 2.08 0.01
CA ASN A 197 -0.43 2.92 -0.33
C ASN A 197 -0.47 3.42 -1.77
N MET A 198 -0.92 2.59 -2.72
CA MET A 198 -1.16 3.06 -4.09
C MET A 198 -2.26 4.13 -4.15
N ILE A 199 -3.33 3.98 -3.36
CA ILE A 199 -4.37 5.00 -3.21
C ILE A 199 -3.78 6.31 -2.66
N ALA A 200 -2.91 6.25 -1.64
CA ALA A 200 -2.25 7.45 -1.10
C ALA A 200 -1.46 8.20 -2.18
N LEU A 201 -0.69 7.49 -3.00
CA LEU A 201 0.03 8.11 -4.13
C LEU A 201 -0.93 8.66 -5.20
N ALA A 202 -2.03 7.96 -5.50
CA ALA A 202 -3.03 8.45 -6.45
C ALA A 202 -3.75 9.72 -5.94
N ILE A 203 -3.97 9.86 -4.62
CA ILE A 203 -4.46 11.09 -4.00
C ILE A 203 -3.48 12.23 -4.24
N GLU A 204 -2.19 12.02 -3.98
CA GLU A 204 -1.13 13.01 -4.18
C GLU A 204 -0.98 13.45 -5.65
N ASN A 205 -1.34 12.58 -6.60
CA ASN A 205 -1.27 12.82 -8.04
C ASN A 205 -2.62 13.23 -8.69
N GLU A 206 -3.67 13.43 -7.89
CA GLU A 206 -5.04 13.75 -8.36
C GLU A 206 -5.63 12.78 -9.39
N ASP A 207 -5.28 11.50 -9.30
CA ASP A 207 -5.66 10.49 -10.28
C ASP A 207 -6.95 9.75 -9.92
N PHE A 208 -8.09 10.36 -10.28
CA PHE A 208 -9.42 9.81 -10.00
C PHE A 208 -9.68 8.46 -10.66
N GLU A 209 -9.11 8.19 -11.84
CA GLU A 209 -9.30 6.93 -12.56
C GLU A 209 -8.66 5.76 -11.78
N VAL A 210 -7.42 5.97 -11.31
CA VAL A 210 -6.74 4.99 -10.46
C VAL A 210 -7.47 4.84 -9.13
N LEU A 211 -7.99 5.92 -8.53
CA LEU A 211 -8.75 5.85 -7.28
C LEU A 211 -10.04 5.03 -7.41
N ASP A 212 -10.79 5.21 -8.50
CA ASP A 212 -11.99 4.44 -8.79
C ASP A 212 -11.65 2.96 -9.00
N GLY A 213 -10.60 2.67 -9.79
CA GLY A 213 -10.14 1.30 -10.04
C GLY A 213 -9.63 0.56 -8.79
N LEU A 214 -9.19 1.29 -7.76
CA LEU A 214 -8.70 0.74 -6.50
C LEU A 214 -9.75 0.68 -5.39
N CYS A 215 -11.01 1.05 -5.67
CA CYS A 215 -12.07 1.16 -4.66
C CYS A 215 -11.63 2.06 -3.48
N ALA A 216 -11.06 3.23 -3.78
CA ALA A 216 -10.32 4.06 -2.81
C ALA A 216 -11.10 4.51 -1.58
N ARG A 217 -12.44 4.62 -1.69
CA ARG A 217 -13.32 5.03 -0.59
C ARG A 217 -13.82 3.86 0.24
N GLU A 218 -13.58 2.63 -0.24
CA GLU A 218 -14.17 1.41 0.31
C GLU A 218 -13.18 0.64 1.18
N ASN A 219 -13.72 -0.06 2.17
CA ASN A 219 -13.02 -1.04 2.98
C ASN A 219 -13.57 -2.43 2.64
N PRO A 220 -12.73 -3.48 2.45
CA PRO A 220 -13.19 -4.85 2.23
C PRO A 220 -14.29 -5.33 3.19
N LEU A 221 -14.29 -4.85 4.44
CA LEU A 221 -15.35 -5.20 5.39
C LEU A 221 -16.74 -4.75 4.97
N MET A 222 -16.89 -3.65 4.23
CA MET A 222 -18.21 -3.17 3.79
C MET A 222 -18.96 -4.19 2.93
N HIS A 223 -18.22 -5.05 2.21
CA HIS A 223 -18.81 -6.12 1.41
C HIS A 223 -19.16 -7.37 2.25
N ASN A 224 -18.37 -7.68 3.27
CA ASN A 224 -18.58 -8.85 4.14
C ASN A 224 -19.49 -8.57 5.33
N ALA A 225 -19.71 -7.31 5.65
CA ALA A 225 -20.40 -6.94 6.85
C ALA A 225 -21.88 -7.31 6.76
N ASN A 226 -22.32 -7.97 7.82
CA ASN A 226 -23.69 -8.34 8.10
C ASN A 226 -23.93 -8.15 9.61
N TYR A 227 -25.18 -8.10 10.02
CA TYR A 227 -25.58 -7.89 11.42
C TYR A 227 -25.02 -8.89 12.45
N SER A 228 -24.51 -10.07 12.02
CA SER A 228 -24.03 -11.14 12.90
C SER A 228 -22.50 -11.27 12.98
N VAL A 229 -21.76 -10.76 11.99
CA VAL A 229 -20.31 -10.87 11.95
C VAL A 229 -19.72 -9.65 12.65
N GLY A 230 -19.29 -9.88 13.89
CA GLY A 230 -18.62 -8.89 14.71
C GLY A 230 -17.51 -8.16 13.94
N LEU A 231 -17.58 -6.84 14.05
CA LEU A 231 -16.72 -5.79 13.51
C LEU A 231 -15.29 -5.83 14.11
N THR A 232 -14.63 -6.99 14.04
CA THR A 232 -13.52 -7.39 14.96
C THR A 232 -12.11 -7.24 14.39
N ARG A 233 -11.93 -6.77 13.15
CA ARG A 233 -10.61 -6.78 12.46
C ARG A 233 -10.37 -5.54 11.60
N GLU A 234 -10.67 -4.39 12.16
CA GLU A 234 -10.91 -3.15 11.42
C GLU A 234 -9.72 -2.19 11.31
N GLU A 235 -8.85 -2.16 12.32
CA GLU A 235 -7.67 -1.30 12.34
C GLU A 235 -6.72 -1.58 11.16
N LYS A 236 -6.73 -2.80 10.62
CA LYS A 236 -5.83 -3.21 9.54
C LYS A 236 -6.04 -2.50 8.21
N TYR A 237 -7.19 -1.84 8.03
CA TYR A 237 -7.51 -1.08 6.81
C TYR A 237 -7.28 0.41 6.96
N ARG A 238 -6.92 0.86 8.17
CA ARG A 238 -6.50 2.23 8.42
C ARG A 238 -5.09 2.41 7.84
N ASN A 239 -4.92 3.37 6.94
CA ASN A 239 -3.63 3.70 6.35
C ASN A 239 -3.26 5.16 6.64
N GLU A 240 -2.13 5.35 7.35
CA GLU A 240 -1.62 6.67 7.72
C GLU A 240 -1.27 7.53 6.51
N ASN A 241 -0.65 6.93 5.49
CA ASN A 241 -0.25 7.63 4.28
C ASN A 241 -1.46 8.18 3.52
N MET A 242 -2.59 7.45 3.52
CA MET A 242 -3.85 7.94 2.94
C MET A 242 -4.40 9.13 3.72
N ILE A 243 -4.40 9.05 5.06
CA ILE A 243 -4.87 10.16 5.92
C ILE A 243 -4.00 11.40 5.66
N ASP A 244 -2.68 11.25 5.65
CA ASP A 244 -1.74 12.35 5.41
C ASP A 244 -1.88 12.94 4.00
N ALA A 245 -2.08 12.09 2.99
CA ALA A 245 -2.37 12.54 1.62
C ALA A 245 -3.66 13.37 1.58
N LEU A 246 -4.74 12.92 2.23
CA LEU A 246 -6.02 13.64 2.28
C LEU A 246 -5.91 14.98 3.02
N VAL A 247 -5.17 15.05 4.13
CA VAL A 247 -4.92 16.32 4.84
C VAL A 247 -4.28 17.37 3.92
N ASN A 248 -3.53 16.94 2.90
CA ASN A 248 -2.86 17.80 1.93
C ASN A 248 -3.58 17.89 0.57
N ALA A 249 -4.71 17.23 0.40
CA ALA A 249 -5.39 17.12 -0.87
C ALA A 249 -6.13 18.40 -1.28
N SER A 250 -6.42 18.51 -2.58
CA SER A 250 -7.19 19.62 -3.13
C SER A 250 -8.68 19.55 -2.77
N PRO A 251 -9.42 20.65 -2.86
CA PRO A 251 -10.87 20.65 -2.58
C PRO A 251 -11.66 19.62 -3.40
N LYS A 252 -11.28 19.38 -4.66
CA LYS A 252 -11.93 18.37 -5.51
C LYS A 252 -11.72 16.96 -4.99
N MET A 253 -10.51 16.66 -4.52
CA MET A 253 -10.18 15.37 -3.93
C MET A 253 -10.90 15.17 -2.58
N LEU A 254 -10.98 16.22 -1.77
CA LEU A 254 -11.76 16.20 -0.53
C LEU A 254 -13.24 15.93 -0.79
N GLU A 255 -13.83 16.62 -1.77
CA GLU A 255 -15.21 16.39 -2.21
C GLU A 255 -15.44 14.96 -2.72
N TYR A 256 -14.45 14.35 -3.37
CA TYR A 256 -14.54 12.95 -3.81
C TYR A 256 -14.64 11.99 -2.61
N PHE A 257 -13.78 12.16 -1.59
CA PHE A 257 -13.77 11.30 -0.40
C PHE A 257 -14.88 11.61 0.63
N SER A 258 -15.41 12.83 0.64
CA SER A 258 -16.48 13.25 1.57
C SER A 258 -17.89 13.00 1.03
N ARG A 259 -18.03 12.42 -0.17
CA ARG A 259 -19.34 12.11 -0.75
C ARG A 259 -19.79 10.69 -0.40
N ASP A 260 -21.07 10.58 -0.04
CA ASP A 260 -21.79 9.31 0.06
C ASP A 260 -21.56 8.41 -1.17
N PHE A 261 -21.27 7.15 -0.94
CA PHE A 261 -21.17 6.12 -1.97
C PHE A 261 -21.92 4.86 -1.54
N LYS A 262 -22.29 4.04 -2.54
CA LYS A 262 -23.06 2.81 -2.31
C LYS A 262 -22.15 1.60 -2.43
N VAL A 263 -22.23 0.71 -1.44
CA VAL A 263 -21.58 -0.59 -1.46
C VAL A 263 -22.63 -1.68 -1.30
N LYS A 264 -22.49 -2.74 -2.10
CA LYS A 264 -23.33 -3.93 -1.97
C LYS A 264 -22.67 -4.94 -1.03
N ASN A 265 -23.37 -5.31 0.04
CA ASN A 265 -22.88 -6.30 1.00
C ASN A 265 -23.20 -7.76 0.56
N ILE A 266 -22.77 -8.72 1.38
CA ILE A 266 -22.97 -10.16 1.17
C ILE A 266 -24.45 -10.57 1.10
N ASN A 267 -25.32 -9.81 1.77
CA ASN A 267 -26.78 -9.98 1.72
C ASN A 267 -27.43 -9.33 0.47
N LYS A 268 -26.62 -8.77 -0.43
CA LYS A 268 -27.02 -8.02 -1.63
C LYS A 268 -27.79 -6.72 -1.34
N CYS A 269 -27.70 -6.21 -0.11
CA CYS A 269 -28.26 -4.92 0.29
C CYS A 269 -27.31 -3.80 -0.17
N ASN A 270 -27.88 -2.72 -0.72
CA ASN A 270 -27.11 -1.52 -1.06
C ASN A 270 -27.07 -0.60 0.16
N ASN A 271 -25.88 -0.48 0.72
CA ASN A 271 -25.60 0.34 1.90
C ASN A 271 -24.90 1.62 1.48
N THR A 272 -25.23 2.73 2.14
CA THR A 272 -24.63 4.04 1.86
C THR A 272 -23.60 4.36 2.91
N PHE A 273 -22.37 4.68 2.49
CA PHE A 273 -21.25 4.99 3.36
C PHE A 273 -20.64 6.33 2.97
N ILE A 274 -19.95 6.94 3.91
CA ILE A 274 -18.95 7.99 3.66
C ILE A 274 -17.58 7.41 4.01
N TYR A 275 -16.46 8.00 3.56
CA TYR A 275 -15.14 7.42 3.82
C TYR A 275 -14.90 7.22 5.35
N PRO A 276 -14.55 5.99 5.84
CA PRO A 276 -14.56 5.66 7.27
C PRO A 276 -13.64 6.50 8.16
N TYR A 277 -12.55 7.04 7.63
CA TYR A 277 -11.53 7.72 8.42
C TYR A 277 -11.60 9.25 8.30
N LEU A 278 -12.73 9.82 7.82
CA LEU A 278 -12.85 11.29 7.67
C LEU A 278 -12.75 12.05 8.98
N GLY A 279 -13.25 11.51 10.10
CA GLY A 279 -13.13 12.14 11.41
C GLY A 279 -11.67 12.42 11.79
N GLU A 280 -10.80 11.44 11.51
CA GLU A 280 -9.36 11.57 11.76
C GLU A 280 -8.69 12.53 10.76
N VAL A 281 -9.08 12.51 9.49
CA VAL A 281 -8.61 13.48 8.49
C VAL A 281 -8.94 14.91 8.95
N ILE A 282 -10.18 15.14 9.42
CA ILE A 282 -10.62 16.43 9.96
C ILE A 282 -9.77 16.82 11.19
N ASP A 283 -9.58 15.91 12.14
CA ASP A 283 -8.78 16.15 13.33
C ASP A 283 -7.34 16.60 12.98
N LYS A 284 -6.71 15.92 12.02
CA LYS A 284 -5.38 16.29 11.52
C LYS A 284 -5.39 17.62 10.76
N MET A 285 -6.42 17.91 9.96
CA MET A 285 -6.54 19.22 9.30
C MET A 285 -6.65 20.37 10.30
N ILE A 286 -7.42 20.19 11.37
CA ILE A 286 -7.53 21.17 12.48
C ILE A 286 -6.17 21.39 13.13
N GLN A 287 -5.44 20.30 13.44
CA GLN A 287 -4.09 20.39 14.02
C GLN A 287 -3.10 21.11 13.08
N ALA A 288 -3.19 20.84 11.78
CA ALA A 288 -2.40 21.49 10.74
C ALA A 288 -2.89 22.91 10.39
N LYS A 289 -3.92 23.44 11.09
CA LYS A 289 -4.54 24.75 10.87
C LYS A 289 -5.10 24.95 9.45
N LYS A 290 -5.54 23.87 8.80
CA LYS A 290 -6.19 23.88 7.48
C LYS A 290 -7.70 24.04 7.62
N ILE A 291 -8.13 25.18 8.15
CA ILE A 291 -9.50 25.40 8.61
C ILE A 291 -10.52 25.33 7.46
N GLU A 292 -10.22 25.94 6.31
CA GLU A 292 -11.12 25.91 5.15
C GLU A 292 -11.33 24.50 4.59
N SER A 293 -10.25 23.71 4.47
CA SER A 293 -10.33 22.30 4.05
C SER A 293 -11.13 21.48 5.05
N ALA A 294 -10.87 21.66 6.35
CA ALA A 294 -11.61 20.97 7.40
C ALA A 294 -13.10 21.31 7.34
N LYS A 295 -13.46 22.58 7.13
CA LYS A 295 -14.84 23.05 7.02
C LYS A 295 -15.62 22.32 5.92
N VAL A 296 -15.05 22.23 4.71
CA VAL A 296 -15.69 21.55 3.56
C VAL A 296 -15.99 20.10 3.89
N VAL A 297 -15.05 19.39 4.50
CA VAL A 297 -15.23 17.98 4.87
C VAL A 297 -16.23 17.83 6.02
N LEU A 298 -16.19 18.73 7.02
CA LEU A 298 -17.12 18.76 8.15
C LEU A 298 -18.57 18.98 7.74
N GLU A 299 -18.84 19.86 6.78
CA GLU A 299 -20.19 20.10 6.27
C GLU A 299 -20.81 18.81 5.71
N LYS A 300 -20.02 18.05 4.94
CA LYS A 300 -20.44 16.74 4.40
C LYS A 300 -20.60 15.67 5.47
N ALA A 301 -19.69 15.62 6.43
CA ALA A 301 -19.80 14.70 7.57
C ALA A 301 -21.06 14.97 8.42
N ALA A 302 -21.38 16.24 8.66
CA ALA A 302 -22.59 16.64 9.38
C ALA A 302 -23.87 16.24 8.63
N GLU A 303 -23.91 16.50 7.31
CA GLU A 303 -25.02 16.10 6.43
C GLU A 303 -25.24 14.58 6.45
N HIS A 304 -24.16 13.81 6.31
CA HIS A 304 -24.19 12.34 6.38
C HIS A 304 -24.70 11.85 7.73
N ASN A 305 -24.11 12.28 8.85
CA ASN A 305 -24.53 11.87 10.19
C ASN A 305 -26.01 12.18 10.46
N LYS A 306 -26.47 13.37 10.05
CA LYS A 306 -27.88 13.76 10.17
C LYS A 306 -28.79 12.79 9.40
N LYS A 307 -28.46 12.51 8.14
CA LYS A 307 -29.21 11.59 7.29
C LYS A 307 -29.24 10.17 7.87
N VAL A 308 -28.13 9.69 8.44
CA VAL A 308 -28.08 8.39 9.12
C VAL A 308 -29.02 8.36 10.32
N TYR A 309 -28.97 9.38 11.18
CA TYR A 309 -29.87 9.50 12.32
C TYR A 309 -31.35 9.49 11.90
N GLU A 310 -31.72 10.34 10.94
CA GLU A 310 -33.09 10.45 10.44
C GLU A 310 -33.57 9.11 9.84
N THR A 311 -32.70 8.41 9.12
CA THR A 311 -33.02 7.11 8.53
C THR A 311 -33.27 6.06 9.61
N ILE A 312 -32.34 5.87 10.54
CA ILE A 312 -32.47 4.84 11.59
C ILE A 312 -33.65 5.18 12.51
N SER A 313 -33.81 6.45 12.91
CA SER A 313 -34.94 6.88 13.74
C SER A 313 -36.27 6.61 13.04
N SER A 314 -36.39 6.91 11.74
CA SER A 314 -37.60 6.61 10.97
C SER A 314 -37.88 5.11 10.89
N MET A 315 -36.85 4.28 10.71
CA MET A 315 -37.01 2.83 10.68
C MET A 315 -37.50 2.28 12.03
N VAL A 316 -36.99 2.81 13.15
CA VAL A 316 -37.45 2.46 14.50
C VAL A 316 -38.92 2.83 14.69
N GLU A 317 -39.33 4.06 14.34
CA GLU A 317 -40.73 4.49 14.46
C GLU A 317 -41.68 3.65 13.58
N GLN A 318 -41.33 3.43 12.31
CA GLN A 318 -42.15 2.61 11.41
C GLN A 318 -42.30 1.18 11.93
N THR A 319 -41.22 0.61 12.46
CA THR A 319 -41.25 -0.72 13.08
C THR A 319 -42.18 -0.75 14.29
N LEU A 320 -42.13 0.28 15.13
CA LEU A 320 -42.99 0.40 16.30
C LEU A 320 -44.47 0.57 15.89
N GLU A 321 -44.76 1.39 14.89
CA GLU A 321 -46.11 1.58 14.32
C GLU A 321 -46.68 0.28 13.77
N VAL A 322 -45.88 -0.52 13.06
CA VAL A 322 -46.27 -1.86 12.57
C VAL A 322 -46.60 -2.78 13.74
N TRP A 323 -45.78 -2.78 14.81
CA TRP A 323 -46.06 -3.56 16.01
C TRP A 323 -47.35 -3.11 16.69
N ILE A 324 -47.54 -1.81 16.95
CA ILE A 324 -48.77 -1.25 17.54
C ILE A 324 -50.00 -1.67 16.73
N SER A 325 -49.91 -1.58 15.40
CA SER A 325 -51.01 -1.93 14.49
C SER A 325 -51.31 -3.43 14.45
N SER A 326 -50.32 -4.27 14.79
CA SER A 326 -50.47 -5.73 14.85
C SER A 326 -51.08 -6.22 16.16
N CYS A 327 -51.09 -5.39 17.21
CA CYS A 327 -51.64 -5.74 18.51
C CYS A 327 -53.17 -5.83 18.45
N SER A 328 -53.74 -6.87 19.07
CA SER A 328 -55.20 -7.03 19.19
C SER A 328 -55.83 -6.11 20.25
N TYR A 329 -55.04 -5.21 20.84
CA TYR A 329 -55.39 -4.28 21.92
C TYR A 329 -54.56 -3.01 21.74
N THR A 330 -54.98 -1.91 22.37
CA THR A 330 -54.19 -0.67 22.42
C THR A 330 -53.09 -0.83 23.48
N PRO A 331 -51.79 -0.85 23.10
CA PRO A 331 -50.70 -0.95 24.08
C PRO A 331 -50.64 0.30 24.95
N ASP A 332 -50.28 0.15 26.22
CA ASP A 332 -49.99 1.29 27.08
C ASP A 332 -48.57 1.86 26.84
N GLU A 333 -48.29 3.04 27.39
CA GLU A 333 -47.02 3.75 27.21
C GLU A 333 -45.81 2.92 27.67
N LYS A 334 -45.96 2.12 28.72
CA LYS A 334 -44.87 1.27 29.22
C LYS A 334 -44.56 0.15 28.24
N MET A 335 -45.58 -0.48 27.66
CA MET A 335 -45.42 -1.51 26.64
C MET A 335 -44.78 -0.95 25.36
N ILE A 336 -45.15 0.27 24.97
CA ILE A 336 -44.56 0.97 23.82
C ILE A 336 -43.06 1.21 24.06
N GLU A 337 -42.69 1.67 25.26
CA GLU A 337 -41.28 1.93 25.61
C GLU A 337 -40.47 0.64 25.71
N GLU A 338 -41.01 -0.41 26.34
CA GLU A 338 -40.39 -1.74 26.37
C GLU A 338 -40.16 -2.29 24.95
N GLN A 339 -41.14 -2.13 24.05
CA GLN A 339 -41.00 -2.57 22.67
C GLN A 339 -40.01 -1.72 21.88
N ARG A 340 -39.99 -0.40 22.08
CA ARG A 340 -39.01 0.50 21.48
C ARG A 340 -37.59 0.06 21.86
N SER A 341 -37.35 -0.24 23.14
CA SER A 341 -36.08 -0.78 23.62
C SER A 341 -35.72 -2.13 22.96
N ASN A 342 -36.70 -3.03 22.78
CA ASN A 342 -36.48 -4.28 22.05
C ASN A 342 -36.08 -4.05 20.59
N ILE A 343 -36.71 -3.09 19.90
CA ILE A 343 -36.40 -2.74 18.50
C ILE A 343 -35.00 -2.14 18.41
N THR A 344 -34.66 -1.22 19.31
CA THR A 344 -33.36 -0.55 19.27
C THR A 344 -32.21 -1.42 19.75
N GLY A 345 -32.50 -2.52 20.46
CA GLY A 345 -31.55 -3.60 20.75
C GLY A 345 -30.97 -4.26 19.50
N TYR A 346 -31.56 -4.04 18.32
CA TYR A 346 -31.03 -4.48 17.02
C TYR A 346 -30.12 -3.45 16.34
N ILE A 347 -29.75 -2.37 17.04
CA ILE A 347 -28.71 -1.44 16.62
C ILE A 347 -27.35 -1.97 17.10
N PHE A 348 -26.47 -2.29 16.15
CA PHE A 348 -25.11 -2.74 16.40
C PHE A 348 -24.11 -1.65 15.99
N THR A 349 -23.15 -1.36 16.85
CA THR A 349 -22.16 -0.29 16.66
C THR A 349 -20.75 -0.83 16.90
N SER A 350 -19.78 -0.43 16.08
CA SER A 350 -18.35 -0.59 16.37
C SER A 350 -17.79 0.72 16.89
N GLU A 351 -17.17 0.68 18.08
CA GLU A 351 -16.47 1.83 18.66
C GLU A 351 -15.14 2.14 17.95
N ILE A 352 -14.63 1.21 17.11
CA ILE A 352 -13.32 1.35 16.44
C ILE A 352 -13.47 2.05 15.08
N THR A 353 -14.53 1.74 14.33
CA THR A 353 -14.75 2.28 12.96
C THR A 353 -15.94 3.20 12.84
N ASP A 354 -16.64 3.45 13.94
CA ASP A 354 -17.90 4.20 13.95
C ASP A 354 -18.95 3.60 12.99
N MET A 355 -18.81 2.31 12.63
CA MET A 355 -19.77 1.57 11.81
C MET A 355 -21.03 1.28 12.63
N ILE A 356 -22.19 1.44 12.00
CA ILE A 356 -23.50 1.19 12.59
C ILE A 356 -24.35 0.33 11.66
N SER A 357 -25.09 -0.60 12.22
CA SER A 357 -26.10 -1.36 11.51
C SER A 357 -27.39 -1.47 12.31
N PHE A 358 -28.52 -1.53 11.60
CA PHE A 358 -29.84 -1.77 12.16
C PHE A 358 -30.54 -2.84 11.34
N VAL A 359 -31.01 -3.89 12.01
CA VAL A 359 -31.72 -5.03 11.38
C VAL A 359 -32.95 -5.41 12.17
N TYR A 360 -34.12 -5.24 11.57
CA TYR A 360 -35.37 -5.69 12.19
C TYR A 360 -36.10 -6.71 11.31
N ASN A 361 -36.78 -7.67 11.92
CA ASN A 361 -37.31 -8.85 11.22
C ASN A 361 -38.69 -8.65 10.54
N GLN A 362 -39.34 -7.49 10.69
CA GLN A 362 -40.70 -7.24 10.18
C GLN A 362 -40.92 -5.75 9.82
N PRO A 363 -40.89 -5.35 8.53
CA PRO A 363 -40.33 -6.06 7.37
C PRO A 363 -38.80 -6.21 7.51
N LYS A 364 -38.20 -7.20 6.82
CA LYS A 364 -36.74 -7.41 6.86
C LYS A 364 -36.03 -6.27 6.13
N GLU A 365 -35.71 -5.22 6.88
CA GLU A 365 -34.88 -4.12 6.42
C GLU A 365 -33.55 -4.14 7.21
N GLU A 366 -32.46 -4.10 6.46
CA GLU A 366 -31.09 -4.02 6.99
C GLU A 366 -30.45 -2.77 6.40
N ILE A 367 -30.00 -1.88 7.26
CA ILE A 367 -29.10 -0.79 6.91
C ILE A 367 -27.77 -0.98 7.60
N MET A 368 -26.71 -0.70 6.87
CA MET A 368 -25.36 -0.59 7.40
C MET A 368 -24.70 0.68 6.85
N THR A 369 -24.04 1.42 7.71
CA THR A 369 -23.36 2.67 7.35
C THR A 369 -22.27 2.97 8.39
N ASN A 370 -21.61 4.10 8.26
CA ASN A 370 -20.65 4.61 9.24
C ASN A 370 -21.09 5.99 9.72
N LEU A 371 -20.65 6.37 10.91
CA LEU A 371 -20.79 7.71 11.46
C LEU A 371 -19.42 8.38 11.51
N ILE A 372 -19.41 9.71 11.55
CA ILE A 372 -18.18 10.48 11.71
C ILE A 372 -18.16 11.14 13.08
N GLN A 373 -17.07 10.95 13.82
CA GLN A 373 -16.80 11.69 15.06
C GLN A 373 -15.53 12.54 14.89
N VAL A 374 -15.59 13.79 15.34
CA VAL A 374 -14.45 14.70 15.37
C VAL A 374 -14.01 14.89 16.82
N LYS A 375 -12.75 14.56 17.14
CA LYS A 375 -12.24 14.59 18.53
C LYS A 375 -11.51 15.89 18.84
N LYS A 376 -11.03 16.62 17.83
CA LYS A 376 -10.33 17.90 18.01
C LYS A 376 -11.30 19.07 18.01
N SER A 377 -11.18 19.90 19.03
CA SER A 377 -11.90 21.16 19.13
C SER A 377 -11.26 22.24 18.26
N CYS A 378 -12.08 23.02 17.55
CA CYS A 378 -11.65 24.25 16.89
C CYS A 378 -12.72 25.32 17.10
N LYS A 379 -12.33 26.52 17.57
CA LYS A 379 -13.28 27.60 17.87
C LYS A 379 -14.02 28.09 16.62
N GLU A 380 -13.31 28.17 15.49
CA GLU A 380 -13.86 28.64 14.21
C GLU A 380 -14.85 27.65 13.59
N LEU A 381 -14.74 26.37 13.94
CA LEU A 381 -15.60 25.29 13.41
C LEU A 381 -16.50 24.69 14.50
N ALA A 382 -16.65 25.36 15.65
CA ALA A 382 -17.30 24.80 16.82
C ALA A 382 -18.73 24.33 16.53
N ASP A 383 -19.51 25.14 15.79
CA ASP A 383 -20.90 24.82 15.46
C ASP A 383 -21.01 23.57 14.57
N LEU A 384 -20.13 23.43 13.57
CA LEU A 384 -20.10 22.26 12.69
C LEU A 384 -19.62 21.00 13.41
N ILE A 385 -18.59 21.13 14.26
CA ILE A 385 -18.07 20.02 15.08
C ILE A 385 -19.15 19.55 16.04
N ASN A 386 -19.82 20.47 16.74
CA ASN A 386 -20.91 20.16 17.65
C ASN A 386 -22.06 19.51 16.89
N SER A 387 -22.48 20.05 15.74
CA SER A 387 -23.56 19.46 14.94
C SER A 387 -23.23 18.03 14.50
N THR A 388 -22.01 17.79 14.00
CA THR A 388 -21.55 16.46 13.57
C THR A 388 -21.58 15.47 14.75
N ASN A 389 -20.98 15.86 15.88
CA ASN A 389 -20.87 15.03 17.07
C ASN A 389 -22.21 14.84 17.81
N ASP A 390 -23.14 15.78 17.69
CA ASP A 390 -24.48 15.68 18.28
C ASP A 390 -25.31 14.62 17.55
N TYR A 391 -25.28 14.59 16.21
CA TYR A 391 -25.94 13.52 15.46
C TYR A 391 -25.28 12.16 15.68
N TYR A 392 -23.95 12.11 15.81
CA TYR A 392 -23.23 10.92 16.23
C TYR A 392 -23.80 10.38 17.56
N LYS A 393 -23.85 11.22 18.60
CA LYS A 393 -24.37 10.84 19.93
C LYS A 393 -25.84 10.47 19.90
N LYS A 394 -26.69 11.26 19.21
CA LYS A 394 -28.12 10.96 19.07
C LYS A 394 -28.37 9.61 18.43
N THR A 395 -27.58 9.25 17.43
CA THR A 395 -27.70 7.95 16.76
C THR A 395 -27.32 6.82 17.69
N LEU A 396 -26.22 6.95 18.43
CA LEU A 396 -25.82 5.94 19.43
C LEU A 396 -26.86 5.80 20.55
N ALA A 397 -27.44 6.92 21.00
CA ALA A 397 -28.44 6.94 22.04
C ALA A 397 -29.75 6.22 21.65
N LEU A 398 -30.01 6.00 20.36
CA LEU A 398 -31.16 5.22 19.93
C LEU A 398 -31.13 3.80 20.50
N LYS A 399 -29.95 3.19 20.66
CA LYS A 399 -29.77 1.84 21.22
C LYS A 399 -30.31 1.69 22.66
N GLY A 400 -30.45 2.80 23.38
CA GLY A 400 -30.73 2.81 24.83
C GLY A 400 -29.46 2.52 25.65
N ASP A 401 -29.49 2.88 26.93
CA ASP A 401 -28.45 2.49 27.89
C ASP A 401 -28.59 0.98 28.17
N SER A 402 -27.56 0.21 27.79
CA SER A 402 -27.48 -1.24 28.06
C SER A 402 -27.14 -1.57 29.51
#